data_AF-A0A1A6HG82-F1
#
_entry.id   AF-A0A1A6HG82-F1
#
_cell.length_a   1.000
_cell.length_b   1.000
_cell.length_c   1.000
_cell.angle_alpha   90.00
_cell.angle_beta   90.00
_cell.angle_gamma   90.00
#
_symmetry.space_group_name_H-M   'P 1'
#
loop_
_entity.id
_entity.type
_entity.pdbx_description
1 polymer ?
#
loop_
_entity_poly.entity_id
_entity_poly.type
_entity_poly.pdbx_seq_one_letter_code
_entity_poly.pdbx_strand_id
1 'polypeptide(L)' 'WEIGKWSPCSLTCGVGLQTRDVVCSHLLSREMNEVVVLADELCHHPKPNTVQACNRFNCPPAWYPAQWQ' A
#
# COMPACT_ATOMS: atom_id res chain seq x y z
N TRP A 1 4.70 4.41 -14.16
CA TRP A 1 4.06 4.15 -12.85
C TRP A 1 4.22 5.36 -11.98
N GLU A 2 3.11 5.96 -11.61
CA GLU A 2 3.03 6.92 -10.53
C GLU A 2 2.70 6.15 -9.26
N ILE A 3 3.54 6.30 -8.24
CA ILE A 3 3.52 5.49 -7.03
C ILE A 3 3.07 6.38 -5.88
N GLY A 4 1.88 6.08 -5.37
CA GLY A 4 1.30 6.74 -4.21
C GLY A 4 2.04 6.39 -2.91
N LYS A 5 1.71 7.15 -1.86
CA LYS A 5 2.20 6.88 -0.51
C LYS A 5 1.53 5.61 0.03
N TRP A 6 2.23 4.93 0.94
CA TRP A 6 1.63 3.85 1.71
C TRP A 6 0.56 4.39 2.64
N SER A 7 -0.55 3.65 2.73
CA SER A 7 -1.57 3.82 3.74
C SER A 7 -0.96 3.60 5.13
N PRO A 8 -1.64 4.06 6.18
CA PRO A 8 -1.35 3.57 7.53
C PRO A 8 -1.41 2.04 7.59
N CYS A 9 -0.62 1.46 8.49
CA CYS A 9 -0.61 0.03 8.71
C CYS A 9 -1.96 -0.46 9.27
N SER A 10 -2.46 -1.59 8.79
CA SER A 10 -3.74 -2.18 9.20
C SER A 10 -3.79 -2.54 10.68
N LEU A 11 -2.63 -2.83 11.28
CA LEU A 11 -2.48 -3.11 12.70
C LEU A 11 -1.56 -2.08 13.34
N THR A 12 -1.85 -1.71 14.57
CA THR A 12 -0.99 -0.87 15.40
C THR A 12 -0.01 -1.66 16.23
N CYS A 13 0.03 -2.99 16.13
CA CYS A 13 1.03 -3.89 16.71
C CYS A 13 1.02 -5.24 15.97
N GLY A 14 2.08 -6.03 16.10
CA GLY A 14 2.26 -7.25 15.31
C GLY A 14 2.50 -6.95 13.83
N VAL A 15 2.45 -8.00 13.00
CA VAL A 15 2.62 -7.89 11.55
C VAL A 15 1.30 -7.51 10.90
N GLY A 16 1.19 -6.26 10.45
CA GLY A 16 0.08 -5.75 9.67
C GLY A 16 0.41 -5.65 8.18
N LEU A 17 -0.55 -5.11 7.42
CA LEU A 17 -0.41 -4.81 5.99
C LEU A 17 -0.70 -3.33 5.74
N GLN A 18 0.01 -2.75 4.79
CA GLN A 18 -0.28 -1.42 4.26
C GLN A 18 -0.41 -1.50 2.74
N THR A 19 -1.24 -0.64 2.18
CA THR A 19 -1.55 -0.60 0.76
C THR A 19 -1.13 0.72 0.14
N ARG A 20 -0.90 0.77 -1.17
CA ARG A 20 -0.66 2.04 -1.88
C ARG A 20 -1.27 1.98 -3.27
N ASP A 21 -1.57 3.15 -3.80
CA ASP A 21 -1.99 3.30 -5.18
C ASP A 21 -0.78 3.27 -6.11
N VAL A 22 -0.92 2.56 -7.22
CA VAL A 22 0.08 2.49 -8.28
C VAL A 22 -0.65 2.55 -9.60
N VAL A 23 -0.48 3.67 -10.30
CA VAL A 23 -1.21 3.95 -11.55
C VAL A 23 -0.24 4.07 -12.72
N CYS A 24 -0.62 3.55 -13.87
CA CYS A 24 0.12 3.82 -15.10
C CYS A 24 -0.26 5.23 -15.58
N SER A 25 0.72 6.12 -15.69
CA SER A 25 0.48 7.47 -16.20
C SER A 25 1.57 7.88 -17.18
N HIS A 26 1.19 8.69 -18.17
CA HIS A 26 2.07 9.24 -19.19
C HIS A 26 1.94 10.75 -19.23
N LEU A 27 3.08 11.44 -19.29
CA LEU A 27 3.13 12.89 -19.34
C LEU A 27 2.95 13.32 -20.80
N LEU A 28 1.84 13.99 -21.11
CA LEU A 28 1.51 14.42 -22.48
C LEU A 28 2.27 15.69 -22.86
N SER A 29 2.34 16.65 -21.94
CA SER A 29 3.03 17.91 -22.14
C SER A 29 3.78 18.31 -20.87
N ARG A 30 5.09 18.58 -21.02
CA ARG A 30 5.93 19.06 -19.91
C ARG A 30 5.62 20.51 -19.53
N GLU A 31 5.16 21.32 -20.48
CA GLU A 31 4.87 22.73 -20.27
C GLU A 31 3.54 22.95 -19.56
N MET A 32 2.54 22.11 -19.85
CA MET A 32 1.19 22.20 -19.27
C MET A 32 1.01 21.26 -18.06
N ASN A 33 2.03 20.48 -17.71
CA ASN A 33 2.00 19.45 -16.66
C ASN A 33 0.78 18.51 -16.78
N GLU A 34 0.40 18.19 -18.01
CA GLU A 34 -0.75 17.37 -18.30
C GLU A 34 -0.37 15.88 -18.25
N VAL A 35 -1.05 15.14 -17.39
CA VAL A 35 -0.81 13.72 -17.14
C VAL A 35 -2.08 12.94 -17.45
N VAL A 36 -1.93 11.88 -18.25
CA VAL A 36 -3.04 10.96 -18.54
C VAL A 36 -2.79 9.62 -17.86
N VAL A 37 -3.83 9.12 -17.20
CA VAL A 37 -3.85 7.77 -16.63
C VAL A 37 -4.16 6.78 -17.74
N LEU A 38 -3.33 5.75 -17.85
CA LEU A 38 -3.40 4.69 -18.85
C LEU A 38 -3.79 3.37 -18.20
N ALA A 39 -4.18 2.40 -19.04
CA ALA A 39 -4.31 1.01 -18.61
C ALA A 39 -2.94 0.45 -18.18
N ASP A 40 -2.94 -0.44 -17.20
CA ASP A 40 -1.72 -1.05 -16.65
C ASP A 40 -0.86 -1.76 -17.72
N GLU A 41 -1.50 -2.36 -18.71
CA GLU A 41 -0.88 -3.09 -19.83
C GLU A 41 -0.01 -2.19 -20.72
N LEU A 42 -0.29 -0.88 -20.76
CA LEU A 42 0.46 0.08 -21.56
C LEU A 42 1.77 0.50 -20.88
N CYS A 43 1.96 0.17 -19.60
CA CYS A 43 3.21 0.41 -18.91
C CYS A 43 4.21 -0.73 -19.17
N HIS A 44 5.35 -0.42 -19.80
CA HIS A 44 6.39 -1.40 -20.13
C HIS A 44 7.06 -2.07 -18.92
N HIS A 45 7.00 -1.43 -17.75
CA HIS A 45 7.65 -1.94 -16.54
C HIS A 45 6.64 -2.73 -15.71
N PRO A 46 7.07 -3.79 -14.98
CA PRO A 46 6.17 -4.54 -14.11
C PRO A 46 5.54 -3.63 -13.06
N LYS A 47 4.26 -3.86 -12.76
CA LYS A 47 3.53 -3.07 -11.77
C LYS A 47 4.17 -3.23 -10.38
N PRO A 48 4.60 -2.14 -9.74
CA PRO A 48 5.08 -2.19 -8.37
C PRO A 48 4.06 -2.78 -7.40
N ASN A 49 4.54 -3.42 -6.32
CA ASN A 49 3.66 -3.97 -5.29
C ASN A 49 2.72 -2.91 -4.72
N THR A 50 1.44 -3.24 -4.64
CA THR A 50 0.38 -2.41 -4.04
C THR A 50 0.14 -2.74 -2.57
N VAL A 51 0.74 -3.82 -2.06
CA VAL A 51 0.60 -4.29 -0.68
C VAL A 51 1.98 -4.66 -0.14
N GLN A 52 2.25 -4.32 1.12
CA GLN A 52 3.42 -4.83 1.83
C GLN A 52 3.15 -5.01 3.33
N ALA A 53 3.95 -5.88 3.97
CA ALA A 53 3.96 -6.01 5.41
C ALA A 53 4.47 -4.72 6.08
N CYS A 54 3.83 -4.34 7.17
CA CYS A 54 4.20 -3.21 8.02
C CYS A 54 4.04 -3.59 9.48
N ASN A 55 4.69 -2.84 10.35
CA ASN A 55 4.77 -3.09 11.80
C ASN A 55 5.37 -4.46 12.15
N ARG A 56 6.44 -4.44 12.93
CA ARG A 56 7.17 -5.65 13.35
C ARG A 56 7.42 -5.71 14.84
N PHE A 57 6.71 -4.86 15.59
CA PHE A 57 6.81 -4.82 17.03
C PHE A 57 5.72 -5.68 17.66
N ASN A 58 6.03 -6.30 18.79
CA ASN A 58 5.12 -7.22 19.45
C ASN A 58 3.87 -6.50 19.97
N CYS A 59 2.74 -7.20 19.89
CA CYS A 59 1.54 -6.75 20.58
C CYS A 59 1.71 -6.89 22.10
N PRO A 60 1.08 -6.00 22.88
CA PRO A 60 1.01 -6.18 24.32
C PRO A 60 0.27 -7.49 24.65
N PRO A 61 0.58 -8.12 25.80
CA PRO A 61 -0.10 -9.34 26.22
C PRO A 61 -1.59 -9.09 26.43
N ALA A 62 -2.43 -9.98 25.90
CA ALA A 62 -3.86 -9.97 26.10
C ALA A 62 -4.26 -11.07 27.09
N TRP A 63 -5.05 -10.72 28.11
CA TRP A 63 -5.65 -11.68 29.03
C TRP A 63 -6.99 -12.15 28.47
N TYR A 64 -7.17 -13.46 28.35
CA TYR A 64 -8.46 -14.06 27.99
C TYR A 64 -9.04 -14.69 29.26
N PRO A 65 -10.21 -14.23 29.74
CA PRO A 65 -10.87 -14.93 30.84
C PRO A 65 -11.31 -16.31 30.36
N ALA A 66 -10.79 -17.36 30.99
CA ALA A 66 -11.34 -18.70 30.80
C ALA A 66 -12.70 -18.80 31.50
N GLN A 67 -13.62 -19.63 30.97
CA GLN A 67 -14.83 -19.98 31.71
C GLN A 67 -14.45 -20.85 32.89
N TRP A 68 -14.91 -20.46 34.08
CA TRP A 68 -14.81 -21.28 35.29
C TRP A 68 -15.65 -22.55 35.12
N GLN A 69 -15.07 -23.71 35.43
CA GLN A 69 -15.78 -25.00 35.52
C GLN A 69 -16.19 -25.31 36.95
#